data_AF-A0A2P2K6E9-F1
#
_entry.id   AF-A0A2P2K6E9-F1
#
_cell.length_a   1.000
_cell.length_b   1.000
_cell.length_c   1.000
_cell.angle_alpha   90.00
_cell.angle_beta   90.00
_cell.angle_gamma   90.00
#
_symmetry.space_group_name_H-M   'P 1'
#
loop_
_entity.id
_entity.type
_entity.pdbx_description
1 polymer ?
#
loop_
_entity_poly.entity_id
_entity_poly.type
_entity_poly.pdbx_seq_one_letter_code
_entity_poly.pdbx_strand_id
1 'polypeptide(L)'
;MKSSFRKAYFTLSRSLNPNPNPSLVFICHFLPPRTVSFPLPLLVSHSQNEPFRSCCSTICFSSSMAGGDSHLLSSAHSLENQFKDLRALLEESGGLRDRIRAVVVEIESTGRLMQASLLFVHQSRPVAEVMEESKSKIGVLKERYNQLAEIVRGCPGQYYRYHGDWRSETQTVVSLLAFMHWLETGNLLLHSEAEEKLGCMFKVSSVVFWLYASIIVIL
;
A
#
# COMPACT_ATOMS: atom_id res chain seq x y z
N MET A 1 45.43 13.03 38.62
CA MET A 1 44.51 12.93 37.46
C MET A 1 43.95 11.51 37.40
N LYS A 2 42.61 11.40 37.39
CA LYS A 2 41.70 10.43 36.72
C LYS A 2 42.27 9.07 36.27
N SER A 3 41.61 7.92 36.34
CA SER A 3 40.31 7.45 36.83
C SER A 3 40.34 5.93 36.56
N SER A 4 39.94 5.08 37.51
CA SER A 4 39.71 3.66 37.28
C SER A 4 38.44 3.25 38.01
N PHE A 5 37.34 3.03 37.28
CA PHE A 5 36.20 2.32 37.85
C PHE A 5 35.60 1.35 36.83
N ARG A 6 35.67 0.07 37.23
CA ARG A 6 35.05 -1.10 36.58
C ARG A 6 33.59 -1.23 37.03
N LYS A 7 32.80 -1.83 36.13
CA LYS A 7 31.43 -2.33 36.33
C LYS A 7 31.29 -3.23 37.55
N ALA A 8 30.14 -3.14 38.22
CA ALA A 8 29.53 -4.25 38.95
C ALA A 8 27.99 -4.13 38.85
N TYR A 9 27.34 -5.21 38.44
CA TYR A 9 25.90 -5.45 38.55
C TYR A 9 25.65 -6.25 39.83
N PHE A 10 24.61 -5.95 40.61
CA PHE A 10 23.93 -6.94 41.43
C PHE A 10 22.48 -6.53 41.72
N THR A 11 21.59 -7.50 41.53
CA THR A 11 20.15 -7.51 41.81
C THR A 11 19.93 -8.32 43.08
N LEU A 12 19.12 -7.86 44.04
CA LEU A 12 18.17 -8.73 44.78
C LEU A 12 17.25 -7.89 45.69
N SER A 13 15.95 -8.19 45.66
CA SER A 13 14.92 -7.68 46.58
C SER A 13 14.28 -8.84 47.33
N ARG A 14 13.98 -8.68 48.63
CA ARG A 14 13.12 -9.61 49.39
C ARG A 14 12.32 -8.91 50.51
N SER A 15 11.00 -8.85 50.28
CA SER A 15 9.77 -8.82 51.12
C SER A 15 9.73 -8.34 52.59
N LEU A 16 8.58 -7.77 53.02
CA LEU A 16 7.62 -8.30 54.03
C LEU A 16 6.33 -7.42 54.10
N ASN A 17 5.16 -8.02 54.36
CA ASN A 17 3.79 -7.41 54.47
C ASN A 17 3.14 -7.85 55.82
N PRO A 18 2.17 -7.14 56.45
CA PRO A 18 0.76 -7.62 56.42
C PRO A 18 -0.41 -6.57 56.50
N ASN A 19 -1.60 -7.04 56.04
CA ASN A 19 -3.00 -6.55 55.83
C ASN A 19 -3.78 -5.89 57.03
N PRO A 20 -5.05 -5.33 56.97
CA PRO A 20 -6.30 -5.88 56.34
C PRO A 20 -7.31 -4.91 55.61
N ASN A 21 -7.76 -5.31 54.38
CA ASN A 21 -9.09 -5.33 53.69
C ASN A 21 -10.36 -4.54 54.18
N PRO A 22 -11.49 -4.46 53.42
CA PRO A 22 -11.81 -4.87 52.02
C PRO A 22 -12.57 -3.76 51.21
N SER A 23 -12.62 -3.74 49.87
CA SER A 23 -13.79 -4.18 49.06
C SER A 23 -13.66 -3.60 47.64
N LEU A 24 -13.41 -4.43 46.63
CA LEU A 24 -14.04 -4.41 45.30
C LEU A 24 -13.39 -5.51 44.46
N VAL A 25 -14.24 -6.43 44.03
CA VAL A 25 -13.90 -7.71 43.42
C VAL A 25 -13.53 -7.49 41.95
N PHE A 26 -12.27 -7.72 41.58
CA PHE A 26 -11.90 -8.07 40.21
C PHE A 26 -11.13 -9.39 40.26
N ILE A 27 -11.80 -10.43 39.76
CA ILE A 27 -11.32 -11.80 39.67
C ILE A 27 -10.30 -11.86 38.52
N CYS A 28 -9.00 -11.81 38.85
CA CYS A 28 -7.93 -12.22 37.94
C CYS A 28 -7.48 -13.63 38.31
N HIS A 29 -8.12 -14.64 37.72
CA HIS A 29 -7.55 -15.99 37.71
C HIS A 29 -6.37 -16.02 36.74
N PHE A 30 -5.19 -16.23 37.31
CA PHE A 30 -4.00 -16.70 36.61
C PHE A 30 -4.31 -18.00 35.87
N LEU A 31 -4.16 -17.98 34.55
CA LEU A 31 -4.10 -19.16 33.71
C LEU A 31 -2.65 -19.41 33.27
N PRO A 32 -2.25 -20.69 33.09
CA PRO A 32 -0.88 -21.11 32.82
C PRO A 32 -0.44 -20.76 31.38
N PRO A 33 0.87 -20.80 31.08
CA PRO A 33 1.36 -20.56 29.72
C PRO A 33 0.93 -21.74 28.84
N ARG A 34 -0.10 -21.52 28.02
CA ARG A 34 -0.51 -22.46 26.99
C ARG A 34 0.32 -22.19 25.74
N THR A 35 1.34 -23.02 25.52
CA THR A 35 1.95 -23.21 24.21
C THR A 35 0.88 -23.80 23.30
N VAL A 36 0.22 -22.96 22.51
CA VAL A 36 -0.70 -23.42 21.46
C VAL A 36 0.10 -23.47 20.17
N SER A 37 0.56 -24.68 19.83
CA SER A 37 0.94 -24.99 18.45
C SER A 37 -0.31 -24.83 17.58
N PHE A 38 -0.32 -23.82 16.72
CA PHE A 38 -1.30 -23.74 15.64
C PHE A 38 -0.82 -24.61 14.48
N PRO A 39 -1.57 -25.61 14.03
CA PRO A 39 -1.31 -26.23 12.73
C PRO A 39 -1.78 -25.25 11.64
N LEU A 40 -0.91 -24.94 10.68
CA LEU A 40 -1.31 -24.30 9.42
C LEU A 40 -2.41 -25.14 8.75
N PRO A 41 -3.55 -24.56 8.34
CA PRO A 41 -4.33 -25.14 7.26
C PRO A 41 -3.72 -24.67 5.94
N LEU A 42 -2.96 -25.58 5.31
CA LEU A 42 -2.72 -25.57 3.87
C LEU A 42 -4.07 -25.78 3.19
N LEU A 43 -4.80 -24.70 2.90
CA LEU A 43 -6.00 -24.78 2.07
C LEU A 43 -5.60 -24.72 0.60
N VAL A 44 -5.29 -25.91 0.07
CA VAL A 44 -5.30 -26.22 -1.35
C VAL A 44 -6.70 -25.90 -1.88
N SER A 45 -6.82 -24.83 -2.66
CA SER A 45 -8.05 -24.52 -3.38
C SER A 45 -8.03 -25.31 -4.69
N HIS A 46 -8.80 -26.38 -4.67
CA HIS A 46 -9.16 -27.21 -5.80
C HIS A 46 -10.02 -26.39 -6.78
N SER A 47 -9.46 -26.04 -7.94
CA SER A 47 -10.26 -25.80 -9.15
C SER A 47 -9.99 -26.93 -10.12
N GLN A 48 -10.95 -27.85 -10.23
CA GLN A 48 -11.11 -28.64 -11.44
C GLN A 48 -11.31 -27.66 -12.60
N ASN A 49 -10.42 -27.75 -13.58
CA ASN A 49 -10.76 -27.65 -14.99
C ASN A 49 -9.56 -28.22 -15.78
N GLU A 50 -9.81 -29.41 -16.32
CA GLU A 50 -9.16 -30.05 -17.46
C GLU A 50 -7.63 -30.28 -17.41
N PRO A 51 -7.18 -31.54 -17.54
CA PRO A 51 -5.78 -31.78 -17.84
C PRO A 51 -5.55 -31.24 -19.24
N PHE A 52 -4.92 -30.06 -19.35
CA PHE A 52 -4.19 -29.74 -20.56
C PHE A 52 -3.17 -30.87 -20.74
N ARG A 53 -3.53 -31.75 -21.67
CA ARG A 53 -2.70 -32.80 -22.23
C ARG A 53 -1.41 -32.12 -22.65
N SER A 54 -0.42 -32.19 -21.76
CA SER A 54 0.96 -31.90 -22.10
C SER A 54 1.35 -33.00 -23.08
N CYS A 55 1.09 -32.75 -24.36
CA CYS A 55 1.84 -33.38 -25.42
C CYS A 55 3.24 -32.76 -25.38
N CYS A 56 4.03 -33.17 -24.38
CA CYS A 56 5.46 -33.36 -24.60
C CYS A 56 5.56 -34.48 -25.65
N SER A 57 5.28 -34.16 -26.91
CA SER A 57 5.90 -34.87 -28.00
C SER A 57 7.38 -34.64 -27.79
N THR A 58 8.08 -35.67 -27.30
CA THR A 58 9.52 -35.80 -27.44
C THR A 58 9.82 -35.51 -28.91
N ILE A 59 10.27 -34.29 -29.21
CA ILE A 59 10.82 -33.97 -30.52
C ILE A 59 12.17 -34.65 -30.50
N CYS A 60 12.18 -35.93 -30.89
CA CYS A 60 13.38 -36.60 -31.34
C CYS A 60 13.91 -35.79 -32.53
N PHE A 61 14.91 -34.95 -32.29
CA PHE A 61 15.68 -34.34 -33.36
C PHE A 61 16.54 -35.45 -33.99
N SER A 62 15.95 -36.18 -34.93
CA SER A 62 16.71 -36.97 -35.88
C SER A 62 17.35 -36.00 -36.87
N SER A 63 18.64 -35.75 -36.69
CA SER A 63 19.47 -34.98 -37.61
C SER A 63 19.62 -35.73 -38.93
N SER A 64 18.76 -35.41 -39.91
CA SER A 64 19.01 -35.71 -41.32
C SER A 64 19.67 -34.48 -41.96
N MET A 65 20.94 -34.64 -42.34
CA MET A 65 21.71 -33.63 -43.07
C MET A 65 21.29 -33.65 -44.55
N ALA A 66 20.61 -32.59 -45.01
CA ALA A 66 20.78 -31.98 -46.33
C ALA A 66 19.64 -30.97 -46.61
N GLY A 67 19.99 -29.68 -46.68
CA GLY A 67 19.22 -28.66 -47.40
C GLY A 67 18.05 -28.03 -46.64
N GLY A 68 18.33 -27.08 -45.75
CA GLY A 68 17.26 -26.29 -45.10
C GLY A 68 17.72 -25.06 -44.31
N ASP A 69 18.90 -24.52 -44.62
CA ASP A 69 19.58 -23.53 -43.76
C ASP A 69 18.84 -22.19 -43.74
N SER A 70 18.12 -21.87 -44.82
CA SER A 70 17.36 -20.64 -44.99
C SER A 70 16.13 -20.55 -44.08
N HIS A 71 15.44 -21.68 -43.81
CA HIS A 71 14.20 -21.68 -43.03
C HIS A 71 14.45 -21.61 -41.51
N LEU A 72 15.56 -22.20 -41.04
CA LEU A 72 16.01 -22.13 -39.65
C LEU A 72 16.64 -20.76 -39.31
N LEU A 73 17.44 -20.18 -40.22
CA LEU A 73 17.92 -18.80 -40.04
C LEU A 73 16.75 -17.80 -40.01
N SER A 74 15.75 -18.00 -40.87
CA SER A 74 14.57 -17.13 -40.92
C SER A 74 13.72 -17.22 -39.65
N SER A 75 13.56 -18.40 -39.05
CA SER A 75 12.81 -18.54 -37.79
C SER A 75 13.60 -17.99 -36.60
N ALA A 76 14.92 -18.20 -36.55
CA ALA A 76 15.79 -17.62 -35.53
C ALA A 76 15.82 -16.10 -35.61
N HIS A 77 15.91 -15.52 -36.81
CA HIS A 77 15.84 -14.07 -37.03
C HIS A 77 14.46 -13.49 -36.68
N SER A 78 13.38 -14.25 -36.92
CA SER A 78 12.03 -13.88 -36.49
C SER A 78 11.90 -13.86 -34.96
N LEU A 79 12.45 -14.84 -34.25
CA LEU A 79 12.45 -14.88 -32.79
C LEU A 79 13.29 -13.75 -32.18
N GLU A 80 14.46 -13.48 -32.73
CA GLU A 80 15.32 -12.37 -32.28
C GLU A 80 14.58 -11.03 -32.38
N ASN A 81 13.83 -10.81 -33.47
CA ASN A 81 13.00 -9.62 -33.61
C ASN A 81 11.87 -9.56 -32.56
N GLN A 82 11.20 -10.69 -32.27
CA GLN A 82 10.18 -10.75 -31.21
C GLN A 82 10.75 -10.40 -29.83
N PHE A 83 11.95 -10.87 -29.50
CA PHE A 83 12.60 -10.52 -28.23
C PHE A 83 13.03 -9.06 -28.17
N LYS A 84 13.45 -8.47 -29.30
CA LYS A 84 13.73 -7.03 -29.40
C LYS A 84 12.47 -6.21 -29.14
N ASP A 85 11.36 -6.56 -29.77
CA ASP A 85 10.08 -5.88 -29.58
C ASP A 85 9.57 -6.02 -28.15
N LEU A 86 9.66 -7.22 -27.57
CA LEU A 86 9.31 -7.46 -26.17
C LEU A 86 10.18 -6.62 -25.22
N ARG A 87 11.48 -6.52 -25.49
CA ARG A 87 12.38 -5.68 -24.69
C ARG A 87 11.96 -4.22 -24.77
N ALA A 88 11.71 -3.70 -25.96
CA ALA A 88 11.25 -2.32 -26.13
C ALA A 88 9.95 -2.04 -25.36
N LEU A 89 8.99 -2.97 -25.41
CA LEU A 89 7.72 -2.87 -24.67
C LEU A 89 7.93 -2.88 -23.14
N LEU A 90 8.86 -3.70 -22.64
CA LEU A 90 9.18 -3.76 -21.21
C LEU A 90 9.87 -2.48 -20.73
N GLU A 91 10.80 -1.94 -21.50
CA GLU A 91 11.46 -0.67 -21.18
C GLU A 91 10.47 0.49 -21.15
N GLU A 92 9.58 0.58 -22.15
CA GLU A 92 8.52 1.60 -22.16
C GLU A 92 7.60 1.46 -20.94
N SER A 93 7.15 0.24 -20.63
CA SER A 93 6.32 -0.01 -19.44
C SER A 93 7.08 0.27 -18.14
N GLY A 94 8.39 0.06 -18.11
CA GLY A 94 9.25 0.37 -16.96
C GLY A 94 9.33 1.87 -16.74
N GLY A 95 9.67 2.62 -17.79
CA GLY A 95 9.72 4.08 -17.75
C GLY A 95 8.38 4.71 -17.35
N LEU A 96 7.25 4.14 -17.79
CA LEU A 96 5.93 4.59 -17.34
C LEU A 96 5.73 4.44 -15.83
N ARG A 97 6.11 3.28 -15.25
CA ARG A 97 6.04 3.06 -13.80
C ARG A 97 6.93 4.03 -13.02
N ASP A 98 8.10 4.36 -13.57
CA ASP A 98 9.02 5.30 -12.93
C ASP A 98 8.44 6.71 -12.89
N ARG A 99 7.81 7.18 -13.98
CA ARG A 99 7.09 8.47 -13.99
C ARG A 99 5.92 8.48 -13.00
N ILE A 100 5.14 7.40 -12.94
CA ILE A 100 4.06 7.25 -11.96
C ILE A 100 4.60 7.35 -10.54
N ARG A 101 5.63 6.55 -10.21
CA ARG A 101 6.24 6.51 -8.88
C ARG A 101 6.78 7.88 -8.46
N ALA A 102 7.38 8.61 -9.37
CA ALA A 102 7.88 9.97 -9.09
C ALA A 102 6.75 10.89 -8.61
N VAL A 103 5.57 10.87 -9.26
CA VAL A 103 4.42 11.67 -8.82
C VAL A 103 3.83 11.14 -7.52
N VAL A 104 3.75 9.82 -7.35
CA VAL A 104 3.19 9.19 -6.14
C VAL A 104 4.01 9.51 -4.89
N VAL A 105 5.34 9.55 -4.98
CA VAL A 105 6.21 9.97 -3.86
C VAL A 105 5.88 11.40 -3.40
N GLU A 106 5.57 12.30 -4.33
CA GLU A 106 5.16 13.67 -4.01
C GLU A 106 3.77 13.74 -3.38
N ILE A 107 2.83 12.91 -3.85
CA ILE A 107 1.51 12.74 -3.23
C ILE A 107 1.66 12.25 -1.79
N GLU A 108 2.45 11.20 -1.59
CA GLU A 108 2.71 10.61 -0.26
C GLU A 108 3.35 11.63 0.67
N SER A 109 4.36 12.37 0.20
CA SER A 109 5.02 13.43 0.96
C SER A 109 4.04 14.53 1.39
N THR A 110 3.20 14.99 0.46
CA THR A 110 2.17 16.01 0.73
C THR A 110 1.10 15.48 1.70
N GLY A 111 0.69 14.22 1.54
CA GLY A 111 -0.24 13.53 2.44
C GLY A 111 0.30 13.43 3.86
N ARG A 112 1.59 13.09 4.04
CA ARG A 112 2.23 13.06 5.37
C ARG A 112 2.28 14.43 6.04
N LEU A 113 2.54 15.49 5.27
CA LEU A 113 2.49 16.87 5.81
C LEU A 113 1.08 17.25 6.25
N MET A 114 0.07 16.94 5.43
CA MET A 114 -1.33 17.19 5.76
C MET A 114 -1.77 16.40 7.01
N GLN A 115 -1.37 15.13 7.11
CA GLN A 115 -1.62 14.29 8.28
C GLN A 115 -0.96 14.88 9.53
N ALA A 116 0.31 15.30 9.45
CA ALA A 116 1.01 15.89 10.57
C ALA A 116 0.32 17.16 11.09
N SER A 117 -0.16 18.04 10.19
CA SER A 117 -0.98 19.20 10.59
C SER A 117 -2.27 18.76 11.28
N LEU A 118 -3.02 17.82 10.69
CA LEU A 118 -4.31 17.37 11.25
C LEU A 118 -4.18 16.73 12.64
N LEU A 119 -3.08 16.04 12.94
CA LEU A 119 -2.86 15.41 14.24
C LEU A 119 -2.80 16.40 15.42
N PHE A 120 -2.54 17.68 15.16
CA PHE A 120 -2.56 18.71 16.20
C PHE A 120 -3.93 18.91 16.85
N VAL A 121 -5.02 18.44 16.22
CA VAL A 121 -6.36 18.45 16.83
C VAL A 121 -6.41 17.67 18.15
N HIS A 122 -5.54 16.67 18.34
CA HIS A 122 -5.45 15.90 19.57
C HIS A 122 -4.62 16.59 20.68
N GLN A 123 -3.97 17.71 20.37
CA GLN A 123 -3.06 18.43 21.28
C GLN A 123 -3.65 19.76 21.79
N SER A 124 -4.99 19.88 21.83
CA SER A 124 -5.71 21.08 22.27
C SER A 124 -5.45 22.35 21.45
N ARG A 125 -4.92 22.22 20.21
CA ARG A 125 -4.81 23.35 19.29
C ARG A 125 -6.19 23.72 18.72
N PRO A 126 -6.48 25.00 18.47
CA PRO A 126 -7.73 25.41 17.84
C PRO A 126 -7.90 24.77 16.47
N VAL A 127 -9.06 24.17 16.21
CA VAL A 127 -9.38 23.52 14.93
C VAL A 127 -9.14 24.46 13.75
N ALA A 128 -9.50 25.74 13.88
CA ALA A 128 -9.32 26.74 12.83
C ALA A 128 -7.85 26.87 12.37
N GLU A 129 -6.87 26.86 13.29
CA GLU A 129 -5.45 26.98 12.96
C GLU A 129 -4.95 25.72 12.23
N VAL A 130 -5.32 24.55 12.74
CA VAL A 130 -4.97 23.24 12.15
C VAL A 130 -5.51 23.12 10.72
N MET A 131 -6.73 23.60 10.51
CA MET A 131 -7.42 23.52 9.23
C MET A 131 -6.79 24.38 8.14
N GLU A 132 -6.32 25.59 8.46
CA GLU A 132 -5.69 26.47 7.48
C GLU A 132 -4.40 25.87 6.90
N GLU A 133 -3.57 25.26 7.75
CA GLU A 133 -2.36 24.55 7.29
C GLU A 133 -2.70 23.38 6.36
N SER A 134 -3.67 22.56 6.72
CA SER A 134 -4.09 21.40 5.93
C SER A 134 -4.75 21.79 4.61
N LYS A 135 -5.57 22.85 4.60
CA LYS A 135 -6.19 23.39 3.37
C LYS A 135 -5.16 23.82 2.34
N SER A 136 -4.04 24.38 2.78
CA SER A 136 -2.94 24.77 1.87
C SER A 136 -2.38 23.57 1.06
N LYS A 137 -2.51 22.34 1.58
CA LYS A 137 -2.00 21.12 0.93
C LYS A 137 -2.94 20.57 -0.14
N ILE A 138 -4.23 20.91 -0.09
CA ILE A 138 -5.24 20.41 -1.04
C ILE A 138 -4.89 20.85 -2.47
N GLY A 139 -4.48 22.10 -2.67
CA GLY A 139 -4.09 22.61 -3.99
C GLY A 139 -2.90 21.85 -4.58
N VAL A 140 -1.91 21.52 -3.73
CA VAL A 140 -0.73 20.74 -4.14
C VAL A 140 -1.14 19.31 -4.50
N LEU A 141 -1.99 18.67 -3.69
CA LEU A 141 -2.51 17.34 -3.98
C LEU A 141 -3.27 17.32 -5.31
N LYS A 142 -4.16 18.30 -5.53
CA LYS A 142 -4.91 18.45 -6.79
C LYS A 142 -3.98 18.54 -7.99
N GLU A 143 -2.93 19.33 -7.91
CA GLU A 143 -1.93 19.44 -8.98
C GLU A 143 -1.22 18.10 -9.23
N ARG A 144 -0.81 17.37 -8.18
CA ARG A 144 -0.16 16.06 -8.33
C ARG A 144 -1.10 15.01 -8.91
N TYR A 145 -2.36 14.99 -8.51
CA TYR A 145 -3.36 14.09 -9.10
C TYR A 145 -3.65 14.41 -10.56
N ASN A 146 -3.66 15.70 -10.94
CA ASN A 146 -3.75 16.09 -12.35
C ASN A 146 -2.55 15.58 -13.15
N GLN A 147 -1.33 15.76 -12.64
CA GLN A 147 -0.11 15.26 -13.29
C GLN A 147 -0.13 13.73 -13.46
N LEU A 148 -0.59 13.01 -12.43
CA LEU A 148 -0.80 11.56 -12.50
C LEU A 148 -1.85 11.20 -13.56
N ALA A 149 -2.95 11.94 -13.64
CA ALA A 149 -3.99 11.73 -14.63
C ALA A 149 -3.48 11.96 -16.06
N GLU A 150 -2.64 12.96 -16.31
CA GLU A 150 -2.01 13.18 -17.61
C GLU A 150 -1.11 12.00 -18.02
N ILE A 151 -0.29 11.50 -17.10
CA ILE A 151 0.57 10.32 -17.32
C ILE A 151 -0.28 9.11 -17.72
N VAL A 152 -1.37 8.87 -17.01
CA VAL A 152 -2.25 7.72 -17.24
C VAL A 152 -3.06 7.87 -18.53
N ARG A 153 -3.50 9.09 -18.87
CA ARG A 153 -4.23 9.37 -20.13
C ARG A 153 -3.36 9.12 -21.37
N GLY A 154 -2.04 9.26 -21.24
CA GLY A 154 -1.08 8.87 -22.27
C GLY A 154 -1.10 7.37 -22.62
N CYS A 155 -1.75 6.51 -21.81
CA CYS A 155 -1.81 5.07 -22.01
C CYS A 155 -3.25 4.55 -21.88
N PRO A 156 -4.12 4.82 -22.88
CA PRO A 156 -5.53 4.46 -22.81
C PRO A 156 -5.74 2.96 -22.60
N GLY A 157 -6.74 2.60 -21.79
CA GLY A 157 -7.09 1.21 -21.48
C GLY A 157 -6.21 0.52 -20.43
N GLN A 158 -5.13 1.17 -19.96
CA GLN A 158 -4.19 0.57 -19.00
C GLN A 158 -4.37 1.06 -17.55
N TYR A 159 -5.46 1.77 -17.24
CA TYR A 159 -5.72 2.34 -15.91
C TYR A 159 -5.50 1.32 -14.78
N TYR A 160 -6.21 0.19 -14.83
CA TYR A 160 -6.17 -0.82 -13.77
C TYR A 160 -4.84 -1.59 -13.71
N ARG A 161 -4.06 -1.62 -14.79
CA ARG A 161 -2.74 -2.26 -14.81
C ARG A 161 -1.75 -1.55 -13.88
N TYR A 162 -1.84 -0.23 -13.81
CA TYR A 162 -0.95 0.59 -12.99
C TYR A 162 -1.62 1.13 -11.72
N HIS A 163 -2.94 1.00 -11.58
CA HIS A 163 -3.70 1.51 -10.43
C HIS A 163 -3.14 1.11 -9.05
N GLY A 164 -2.53 -0.08 -8.93
CA GLY A 164 -1.88 -0.51 -7.70
C GLY A 164 -0.75 0.42 -7.23
N ASP A 165 -0.13 1.17 -8.14
CA ASP A 165 1.04 2.01 -7.88
C ASP A 165 0.68 3.32 -7.12
N TRP A 166 -0.60 3.71 -7.04
CA TRP A 166 -1.06 4.92 -6.33
C TRP A 166 -2.29 4.71 -5.44
N ARG A 167 -2.79 3.47 -5.38
CA ARG A 167 -4.05 3.15 -4.69
C ARG A 167 -3.97 3.48 -3.20
N SER A 168 -2.90 3.07 -2.53
CA SER A 168 -2.70 3.28 -1.09
C SER A 168 -2.66 4.75 -0.73
N GLU A 169 -1.92 5.55 -1.51
CA GLU A 169 -1.75 6.97 -1.25
C GLU A 169 -3.07 7.71 -1.48
N THR A 170 -3.83 7.29 -2.49
CA THR A 170 -5.19 7.82 -2.74
C THR A 170 -6.16 7.50 -1.61
N GLN A 171 -6.13 6.28 -1.08
CA GLN A 171 -6.94 5.94 0.08
C GLN A 171 -6.58 6.79 1.30
N THR A 172 -5.29 6.97 1.56
CA THR A 172 -4.80 7.84 2.65
C THR A 172 -5.26 9.28 2.47
N VAL A 173 -5.04 9.87 1.29
CA VAL A 173 -5.42 11.25 1.01
C VAL A 173 -6.94 11.46 1.15
N VAL A 174 -7.76 10.54 0.64
CA VAL A 174 -9.22 10.68 0.79
C VAL A 174 -9.66 10.52 2.25
N SER A 175 -9.01 9.64 3.03
CA SER A 175 -9.25 9.55 4.48
C SER A 175 -8.94 10.87 5.18
N LEU A 176 -7.82 11.51 4.84
CA LEU A 176 -7.44 12.81 5.40
C LEU A 176 -8.43 13.92 5.00
N LEU A 177 -8.88 13.94 3.74
CA LEU A 177 -9.89 14.89 3.27
C LEU A 177 -11.23 14.70 3.99
N ALA A 178 -11.64 13.45 4.23
CA ALA A 178 -12.87 13.15 4.95
C ALA A 178 -12.76 13.54 6.42
N PHE A 179 -11.62 13.28 7.07
CA PHE A 179 -11.38 13.70 8.44
C PHE A 179 -11.43 15.23 8.57
N MET A 180 -10.76 15.93 7.67
CA MET A 180 -10.77 17.39 7.59
C MET A 180 -12.20 17.94 7.37
N HIS A 181 -12.99 17.34 6.49
CA HIS A 181 -14.39 17.74 6.26
C HIS A 181 -15.28 17.47 7.48
N TRP A 182 -15.06 16.36 8.18
CA TRP A 182 -15.77 16.04 9.42
C TRP A 182 -15.45 17.06 10.52
N LEU A 183 -14.20 17.49 10.66
CA LEU A 183 -13.81 18.54 11.61
C LEU A 183 -14.50 19.89 11.33
N GLU A 184 -14.80 20.20 10.05
CA GLU A 184 -15.48 21.44 9.66
C GLU A 184 -16.99 21.39 9.85
N THR A 185 -17.61 20.27 9.45
CA THR A 185 -19.07 20.20 9.25
C THR A 185 -19.77 19.23 10.18
N GLY A 186 -19.03 18.30 10.79
CA GLY A 186 -19.57 17.14 11.51
C GLY A 186 -20.17 16.06 10.60
N ASN A 187 -20.14 16.23 9.28
CA ASN A 187 -20.71 15.30 8.31
C ASN A 187 -19.65 14.45 7.61
N LEU A 188 -20.10 13.39 6.94
CA LEU A 188 -19.25 12.54 6.13
C LEU A 188 -19.08 13.15 4.74
N LEU A 189 -17.82 13.24 4.29
CA LEU A 189 -17.47 13.73 2.95
C LEU A 189 -18.09 12.84 1.87
N LEU A 190 -18.82 13.46 0.94
CA LEU A 190 -19.37 12.74 -0.21
C LEU A 190 -18.28 12.47 -1.24
N HIS A 191 -18.52 11.41 -2.01
CA HIS A 191 -17.63 11.01 -3.10
C HIS A 191 -17.39 12.12 -4.13
N SER A 192 -18.44 12.81 -4.57
CA SER A 192 -18.36 13.91 -5.54
C SER A 192 -17.55 15.09 -5.01
N GLU A 193 -17.63 15.37 -3.70
CA GLU A 193 -16.87 16.45 -3.06
C GLU A 193 -15.37 16.10 -2.97
N ALA A 194 -15.07 14.82 -2.71
CA ALA A 194 -13.68 14.33 -2.74
C ALA A 194 -13.09 14.43 -4.17
N GLU A 195 -13.87 14.07 -5.19
CA GLU A 195 -13.49 14.19 -6.59
C GLU A 195 -13.19 15.64 -6.98
N GLU A 196 -14.06 16.58 -6.58
CA GLU A 196 -13.87 18.03 -6.83
C GLU A 196 -12.58 18.56 -6.18
N LYS A 197 -12.35 18.20 -4.91
CA LYS A 197 -11.18 18.63 -4.14
C LYS A 197 -9.88 18.14 -4.75
N LEU A 198 -9.86 16.91 -5.28
CA LEU A 198 -8.66 16.33 -5.90
C LEU A 198 -8.56 16.61 -7.41
N GLY A 199 -9.60 17.16 -8.04
CA GLY A 199 -9.63 17.33 -9.51
C GLY A 199 -9.67 16.00 -10.26
N CYS A 200 -10.05 14.91 -9.59
CA CYS A 200 -9.88 13.56 -10.11
C CYS A 200 -10.94 13.20 -11.15
N MET A 201 -10.47 12.69 -12.29
CA MET A 201 -11.27 11.96 -13.30
C MET A 201 -11.51 10.47 -12.90
N PHE A 202 -10.98 10.05 -11.75
CA PHE A 202 -11.04 8.69 -11.28
C PHE A 202 -12.35 8.48 -10.56
N LYS A 203 -13.27 7.70 -11.16
CA LYS A 203 -14.42 7.16 -10.43
C LYS A 203 -13.87 6.43 -9.21
N VAL A 204 -13.90 7.07 -8.07
CA VAL A 204 -13.45 6.53 -6.77
C VAL A 204 -14.44 5.46 -6.28
N SER A 205 -14.77 4.47 -7.13
CA SER A 205 -15.86 3.50 -6.93
C SER A 205 -15.59 2.49 -5.79
N SER A 206 -14.58 2.70 -4.96
CA SER A 206 -14.23 1.80 -3.86
C SER A 206 -13.88 2.49 -2.53
N VAL A 207 -14.00 3.81 -2.42
CA VAL A 207 -13.63 4.51 -1.17
C VAL A 207 -14.75 4.52 -0.12
N VAL A 208 -16.00 4.29 -0.54
CA VAL A 208 -17.17 4.30 0.38
C VAL A 208 -17.10 3.18 1.43
N PHE A 209 -16.45 2.04 1.15
CA PHE A 209 -16.34 0.93 2.12
C PHE A 209 -15.22 1.09 3.16
N TRP A 210 -14.24 1.98 2.95
CA TRP A 210 -13.08 2.14 3.84
C TRP A 210 -13.17 3.36 4.77
N LEU A 211 -13.96 4.38 4.43
CA LEU A 211 -14.17 5.55 5.29
C LEU A 211 -14.77 5.17 6.66
N TYR A 212 -15.60 4.13 6.72
CA TYR A 212 -16.14 3.60 7.97
C TYR A 212 -15.07 2.96 8.88
N ALA A 213 -13.99 2.41 8.32
CA ALA A 213 -12.94 1.76 9.11
C ALA A 213 -11.88 2.76 9.59
N SER A 214 -11.55 3.80 8.81
CA SER A 214 -10.51 4.77 9.17
C SER A 214 -10.95 5.78 10.23
N ILE A 215 -12.23 6.17 10.29
CA ILE A 215 -12.74 7.04 11.36
C ILE A 215 -12.69 6.33 12.73
N ILE A 216 -12.86 5.00 12.75
CA ILE A 216 -12.81 4.19 13.99
C ILE A 216 -11.37 3.98 14.50
N VAL A 217 -10.34 4.11 13.65
CA VAL A 217 -8.94 3.94 14.08
C VAL A 217 -8.32 5.23 14.63
N ILE A 218 -8.95 6.39 14.38
CA ILE A 218 -8.48 7.70 14.84
C ILE A 218 -9.21 8.16 16.13
N LEU A 219 -10.29 7.49 16.52
CA LEU A 219 -11.00 7.65 17.80
C LEU A 219 -10.59 6.57 18.81
#